data_AF-A0A812YK51-F1
#
_entry.id   AF-A0A812YK51-F1
#
_cell.length_a   1.000
_cell.length_b   1.000
_cell.length_c   1.000
_cell.angle_alpha   90.00
_cell.angle_beta   90.00
_cell.angle_gamma   90.00
#
_symmetry.space_group_name_H-M   'P 1'
#
loop_
_entity.id
_entity.type
_entity.pdbx_description
1 polymer ?
#
loop_
_entity_poly.entity_id
_entity_poly.type
_entity_poly.pdbx_seq_one_letter_code
_entity_poly.pdbx_strand_id
1 'polypeptide(L)'
;MNGSTAFHENFASFIYRPGKSKGQRRTDPMFKEASDVLSTALALKQRNNEDGKPIAKSGWWCWSWRVTATGGYAKKFPDKTSTWGVATGFKLLSGSTLDLATLMSQNDPGYNFKTSVALTIGYVPDMPGVAGVRAGVSVGGTLSLGPGKIEIKITLGLGMSAAVDAKWTNNMLCGGPEVIGVAPWDFKCRGSVAAAFTLFCKKLNFLDGSNGATMDDPCSTWNKFYKQNNGDADMPGQGRSHEKNADACRERCKTVRGCQHYSFWKDGGCHLQNWDSHRKWKRNSGIMTGPPVCCARPSSSIKKDMSGQGRSGEAEYMGCWNRCKRVKGCRYFTYYGKDGGCHLGDRNVGIDHNSGQGGRIVTADAYCMDETLKQHNVVGLFNKEHKRFIRVTGDRHVDASGRRNDGTLPGDWEWEKFTVVEANWGQVGLYCTHLNRFLMMKDDGSMGVSEWRKVDQLWDGDSWMLFRPVEAGDGYFAFHNEAHNRYIRMNPDRVVDASNPKGRDDLPDWWGQERYKIVDV
;
A
#
# COMPACT_ATOMS: atom_id res chain seq x y z
N MET A 1 13.19 -21.31 -21.15
CA MET A 1 14.40 -20.83 -21.87
C MET A 1 15.29 -20.14 -20.86
N ASN A 2 16.40 -20.75 -20.47
CA ASN A 2 17.38 -20.13 -19.57
C ASN A 2 18.14 -19.04 -20.34
N GLY A 3 17.88 -17.76 -20.01
CA GLY A 3 18.71 -16.67 -20.51
C GLY A 3 20.15 -16.87 -20.04
N SER A 4 21.10 -16.85 -20.98
CA SER A 4 22.53 -17.10 -20.72
C SER A 4 23.11 -16.13 -19.68
N THR A 5 24.25 -16.46 -19.09
CA THR A 5 24.96 -15.60 -18.13
C THR A 5 25.26 -14.21 -18.73
N ALA A 6 25.48 -14.15 -20.05
CA ALA A 6 25.60 -12.90 -20.79
C ALA A 6 24.31 -12.04 -20.80
N PHE A 7 23.09 -12.62 -20.66
CA PHE A 7 21.86 -11.83 -20.46
C PHE A 7 21.91 -11.06 -19.16
N HIS A 8 22.53 -11.61 -18.12
CA HIS A 8 22.54 -11.03 -16.78
C HIS A 8 23.52 -9.88 -16.63
N GLU A 9 24.74 -10.09 -17.11
CA GLU A 9 25.81 -9.11 -16.99
C GLU A 9 25.51 -7.87 -17.83
N ASN A 10 25.00 -8.06 -19.06
CA ASN A 10 24.64 -6.95 -19.95
C ASN A 10 23.36 -6.22 -19.53
N PHE A 11 22.39 -6.91 -18.93
CA PHE A 11 21.19 -6.28 -18.39
C PHE A 11 21.51 -5.44 -17.14
N ALA A 12 22.35 -5.95 -16.25
CA ALA A 12 22.82 -5.21 -15.09
C ALA A 12 23.64 -3.98 -15.51
N SER A 13 24.59 -4.12 -16.46
CA SER A 13 25.41 -2.99 -16.92
C SER A 13 24.59 -1.90 -17.62
N PHE A 14 23.53 -2.27 -18.37
CA PHE A 14 22.61 -1.32 -18.99
C PHE A 14 21.82 -0.50 -17.97
N ILE A 15 21.38 -1.12 -16.88
CA ILE A 15 20.64 -0.44 -15.80
C ILE A 15 21.58 0.44 -14.94
N TYR A 16 22.84 0.03 -14.76
CA TYR A 16 23.77 0.62 -13.79
C TYR A 16 25.05 1.20 -14.43
N ARG A 17 24.97 2.03 -15.49
CA ARG A 17 26.14 2.60 -16.22
C ARG A 17 27.39 2.88 -15.34
N PRO A 18 28.62 2.72 -15.88
CA PRO A 18 29.85 2.78 -15.09
C PRO A 18 29.98 4.13 -14.38
N GLY A 19 30.21 4.09 -13.06
CA GLY A 19 30.38 5.28 -12.23
C GLY A 19 29.20 5.63 -11.31
N LYS A 20 28.11 4.85 -11.31
CA LYS A 20 27.10 4.91 -10.24
C LYS A 20 26.85 3.53 -9.64
N SER A 21 27.01 3.42 -8.33
CA SER A 21 26.77 2.20 -7.57
C SER A 21 25.28 1.85 -7.52
N LYS A 22 24.98 0.54 -7.51
CA LYS A 22 23.66 -0.02 -7.16
C LYS A 22 23.12 0.69 -5.91
N GLY A 23 21.92 1.28 -5.98
CA GLY A 23 21.18 1.72 -4.79
C GLY A 23 20.82 3.20 -4.68
N GLN A 24 21.22 4.09 -5.60
CA GLN A 24 20.66 5.45 -5.58
C GLN A 24 19.22 5.46 -6.14
N ARG A 25 18.24 5.51 -5.22
CA ARG A 25 16.79 5.57 -5.51
C ARG A 25 16.42 6.91 -6.15
N ARG A 26 15.59 6.88 -7.19
CA ARG A 26 14.78 8.03 -7.63
C ARG A 26 13.51 8.07 -6.78
N THR A 27 13.19 9.23 -6.21
CA THR A 27 12.10 9.46 -5.23
C THR A 27 10.70 9.57 -5.85
N ASP A 28 10.56 9.28 -7.13
CA ASP A 28 9.28 9.38 -7.84
C ASP A 28 8.53 8.02 -7.78
N PRO A 29 7.31 7.98 -7.20
CA PRO A 29 6.51 6.76 -7.00
C PRO A 29 6.33 5.93 -8.28
N MET A 30 6.21 6.59 -9.44
CA MET A 30 5.99 5.91 -10.72
C MET A 30 7.22 5.11 -11.16
N PHE A 31 8.42 5.59 -10.84
CA PHE A 31 9.68 4.92 -11.16
C PHE A 31 10.02 3.80 -10.16
N LYS A 32 9.53 3.89 -8.91
CA LYS A 32 9.65 2.83 -7.89
C LYS A 32 8.86 1.58 -8.29
N GLU A 33 7.60 1.74 -8.68
CA GLU A 33 6.74 0.61 -9.06
C GLU A 33 7.22 -0.11 -10.33
N ALA A 34 7.79 0.61 -11.30
CA ALA A 34 8.40 0.00 -12.48
C ALA A 34 9.66 -0.83 -12.13
N SER A 35 10.41 -0.43 -11.11
CA SER A 35 11.60 -1.14 -10.61
C SER A 35 11.24 -2.42 -9.86
N ASP A 36 10.15 -2.44 -9.10
CA ASP A 36 9.68 -3.60 -8.34
C ASP A 36 9.14 -4.73 -9.24
N VAL A 37 8.47 -4.36 -10.34
CA VAL A 37 8.06 -5.31 -11.39
C VAL A 37 9.28 -6.00 -11.99
N LEU A 38 10.35 -5.24 -12.25
CA LEU A 38 11.59 -5.76 -12.82
C LEU A 38 12.32 -6.68 -11.82
N SER A 39 12.34 -6.28 -10.53
CA SER A 39 12.96 -7.04 -9.44
C SER A 39 12.23 -8.37 -9.18
N THR A 40 10.89 -8.36 -9.28
CA THR A 40 10.07 -9.57 -9.20
C THR A 40 10.34 -10.54 -10.36
N ALA A 41 10.56 -10.02 -11.56
CA ALA A 41 10.96 -10.81 -12.73
C ALA A 41 12.30 -11.53 -12.52
N LEU A 42 13.27 -10.82 -11.93
CA LEU A 42 14.60 -11.34 -11.59
C LEU A 42 14.53 -12.41 -10.47
N ALA A 43 13.67 -12.21 -9.48
CA ALA A 43 13.44 -13.18 -8.39
C ALA A 43 12.86 -14.53 -8.89
N LEU A 44 12.13 -14.53 -10.01
CA LEU A 44 11.64 -15.76 -10.65
C LEU A 44 12.76 -16.60 -11.27
N LYS A 45 13.88 -15.98 -11.69
CA LYS A 45 15.05 -16.74 -12.19
C LYS A 45 15.81 -17.43 -11.08
N GLN A 46 15.97 -16.79 -9.92
CA GLN A 46 16.67 -17.39 -8.78
C GLN A 46 15.93 -18.63 -8.24
N ARG A 47 14.59 -18.61 -8.20
CA ARG A 47 13.80 -19.74 -7.68
C ARG A 47 13.58 -20.91 -8.64
N ASN A 48 13.76 -20.72 -9.95
CA ASN A 48 13.77 -21.85 -10.89
C ASN A 48 14.99 -22.76 -10.72
N ASN A 49 16.01 -22.33 -9.99
CA ASN A 49 17.18 -23.15 -9.67
C ASN A 49 17.02 -23.97 -8.38
N GLU A 50 16.03 -23.70 -7.51
CA GLU A 50 16.07 -24.26 -6.14
C GLU A 50 14.86 -25.12 -5.75
N ASP A 51 13.60 -24.85 -6.11
CA ASP A 51 12.49 -25.54 -5.40
C ASP A 51 11.19 -25.93 -6.13
N GLY A 52 10.99 -25.62 -7.42
CA GLY A 52 9.89 -26.19 -8.22
C GLY A 52 8.42 -26.05 -7.72
N LYS A 53 8.13 -25.26 -6.66
CA LYS A 53 6.76 -25.10 -6.11
C LYS A 53 5.94 -24.03 -6.84
N PRO A 54 4.62 -24.22 -7.05
CA PRO A 54 3.76 -23.24 -7.72
C PRO A 54 3.58 -21.96 -6.90
N ILE A 55 3.60 -20.82 -7.59
CA ILE A 55 3.60 -19.48 -6.98
C ILE A 55 2.18 -19.08 -6.55
N ALA A 56 2.04 -18.54 -5.34
CA ALA A 56 0.80 -17.91 -4.88
C ALA A 56 0.49 -16.65 -5.69
N LYS A 57 -0.70 -16.58 -6.30
CA LYS A 57 -1.16 -15.47 -7.13
C LYS A 57 -1.29 -14.19 -6.28
N SER A 58 -0.39 -13.23 -6.44
CA SER A 58 -0.57 -11.85 -5.99
C SER A 58 -1.58 -11.09 -6.86
N GLY A 59 -2.06 -9.92 -6.42
CA GLY A 59 -2.97 -9.05 -7.20
C GLY A 59 -2.37 -8.46 -8.50
N TRP A 60 -1.13 -8.83 -8.85
CA TRP A 60 -0.42 -8.39 -10.06
C TRP A 60 -0.45 -9.44 -11.19
N TRP A 61 -0.96 -10.65 -10.92
CA TRP A 61 -1.05 -11.71 -11.92
C TRP A 61 -2.26 -11.50 -12.82
N CYS A 62 -2.02 -11.14 -14.09
CA CYS A 62 -3.09 -10.85 -15.04
C CYS A 62 -3.26 -11.92 -16.12
N TRP A 63 -2.24 -12.76 -16.37
CA TRP A 63 -2.23 -13.86 -17.36
C TRP A 63 -3.08 -13.61 -18.60
N SER A 64 -2.53 -12.89 -19.57
CA SER A 64 -3.20 -12.64 -20.85
C SER A 64 -2.23 -12.80 -22.00
N TRP A 65 -2.68 -13.37 -23.11
CA TRP A 65 -1.90 -13.39 -24.34
C TRP A 65 -2.61 -12.56 -25.42
N ARG A 66 -1.83 -11.98 -26.33
CA ARG A 66 -2.36 -11.23 -27.47
C ARG A 66 -1.43 -11.36 -28.66
N VAL A 67 -2.01 -11.35 -29.86
CA VAL A 67 -1.28 -11.09 -31.10
C VAL A 67 -1.70 -9.72 -31.61
N THR A 68 -0.75 -8.90 -32.05
CA THR A 68 -1.01 -7.53 -32.49
C THR A 68 -0.15 -7.21 -33.69
N ALA A 69 -0.76 -6.71 -34.74
CA ALA A 69 -0.08 -6.06 -35.84
C ALA A 69 -0.15 -4.54 -35.63
N THR A 70 0.99 -3.85 -35.61
CA THR A 70 1.05 -2.41 -35.38
C THR A 70 2.25 -1.73 -36.05
N GLY A 71 2.06 -0.49 -36.50
CA GLY A 71 3.14 0.45 -36.78
C GLY A 71 3.66 1.10 -35.49
N GLY A 72 4.96 1.41 -35.41
CA GLY A 72 5.58 2.14 -34.30
C GLY A 72 7.04 2.49 -34.57
N TYR A 73 7.59 3.41 -33.78
CA TYR A 73 8.99 3.83 -33.87
C TYR A 73 9.86 2.90 -33.03
N ALA A 74 10.96 2.39 -33.59
CA ALA A 74 11.82 1.43 -32.91
C ALA A 74 13.31 1.73 -33.06
N LYS A 75 14.11 1.25 -32.10
CA LYS A 75 15.57 1.31 -32.10
C LYS A 75 16.20 0.12 -31.36
N LYS A 76 17.31 -0.41 -31.89
CA LYS A 76 18.22 -1.34 -31.18
C LYS A 76 19.35 -0.53 -30.53
N PHE A 77 19.60 -0.75 -29.25
CA PHE A 77 20.77 -0.21 -28.53
C PHE A 77 21.91 -1.24 -28.52
N PRO A 78 23.19 -0.82 -28.46
CA PRO A 78 24.25 -1.40 -29.28
C PRO A 78 24.77 -2.77 -28.83
N ASP A 79 24.76 -3.73 -29.75
CA ASP A 79 25.97 -4.33 -30.36
C ASP A 79 25.58 -4.78 -31.79
N LYS A 80 26.36 -4.39 -32.81
CA LYS A 80 26.07 -4.63 -34.23
C LYS A 80 26.32 -6.09 -34.64
N THR A 81 27.08 -6.83 -33.85
CA THR A 81 27.43 -8.24 -34.11
C THR A 81 26.75 -9.21 -33.15
N SER A 82 26.17 -8.71 -32.05
CA SER A 82 25.45 -9.55 -31.11
C SER A 82 24.02 -9.83 -31.58
N THR A 83 23.66 -11.12 -31.54
CA THR A 83 22.28 -11.59 -31.73
C THR A 83 21.38 -11.31 -30.54
N TRP A 84 21.84 -10.47 -29.63
CA TRP A 84 21.29 -10.31 -28.30
C TRP A 84 21.38 -8.84 -27.88
N GLY A 85 20.32 -8.28 -27.29
CA GLY A 85 20.33 -6.86 -26.96
C GLY A 85 19.00 -6.26 -26.51
N VAL A 86 18.97 -4.92 -26.50
CA VAL A 86 17.84 -4.12 -26.03
C VAL A 86 17.17 -3.45 -27.22
N ALA A 87 15.88 -3.71 -27.39
CA ALA A 87 15.03 -3.03 -28.35
C ALA A 87 13.98 -2.21 -27.60
N THR A 88 13.86 -0.94 -27.94
CA THR A 88 12.72 -0.14 -27.47
C THR A 88 11.85 0.22 -28.66
N GLY A 89 10.56 0.34 -28.41
CA GLY A 89 9.65 0.93 -29.38
C GLY A 89 8.48 1.63 -28.72
N PHE A 90 7.93 2.60 -29.42
CA PHE A 90 6.73 3.28 -28.97
C PHE A 90 5.74 3.51 -30.10
N LYS A 91 4.46 3.54 -29.72
CA LYS A 91 3.35 3.86 -30.59
C LYS A 91 2.58 5.01 -29.98
N LEU A 92 2.33 6.02 -30.79
CA LEU A 92 1.40 7.10 -30.49
C LEU A 92 0.13 6.85 -31.30
N LEU A 93 -1.00 6.69 -30.61
CA LEU A 93 -2.33 6.70 -31.19
C LEU A 93 -3.03 7.95 -30.67
N SER A 94 -3.21 8.94 -31.54
CA SER A 94 -4.07 10.09 -31.26
C SER A 94 -5.25 10.04 -32.22
N GLY A 95 -6.46 10.17 -31.68
CA GLY A 95 -7.66 10.44 -32.48
C GLY A 95 -7.81 11.92 -32.88
N SER A 96 -6.91 12.78 -32.40
CA SER A 96 -6.94 14.23 -32.61
C SER A 96 -5.63 14.75 -33.21
N THR A 97 -5.73 15.77 -34.06
CA THR A 97 -4.59 16.49 -34.66
C THR A 97 -4.08 17.63 -33.78
N LEU A 98 -4.68 17.86 -32.62
CA LEU A 98 -4.29 18.91 -31.67
C LEU A 98 -3.01 18.55 -30.92
N ASP A 99 -2.21 19.56 -30.55
CA ASP A 99 -1.03 19.35 -29.72
C ASP A 99 -1.41 18.92 -28.29
N LEU A 100 -0.48 18.27 -27.59
CA LEU A 100 -0.71 17.70 -26.26
C LEU A 100 -1.15 18.73 -25.21
N ALA A 101 -0.70 19.98 -25.30
CA ALA A 101 -1.07 21.04 -24.35
C ALA A 101 -2.51 21.55 -24.62
N THR A 102 -2.91 21.65 -25.88
CA THR A 102 -4.27 22.00 -26.31
C THR A 102 -5.26 20.88 -25.97
N LEU A 103 -4.81 19.64 -26.09
CA LEU A 103 -5.57 18.43 -25.75
C LEU A 103 -5.78 18.25 -24.24
N MET A 104 -4.83 18.70 -23.42
CA MET A 104 -4.93 18.72 -21.95
C MET A 104 -5.75 19.89 -21.42
N SER A 105 -6.00 20.93 -22.23
CA SER A 105 -6.73 22.14 -21.82
C SER A 105 -8.18 22.17 -22.30
N GLN A 106 -8.54 21.38 -23.31
CA GLN A 106 -9.93 21.27 -23.79
C GLN A 106 -10.58 19.97 -23.35
N ASN A 107 -11.76 20.12 -22.76
CA ASN A 107 -12.64 19.04 -22.31
C ASN A 107 -13.40 18.45 -23.51
N ASP A 108 -12.67 18.00 -24.54
CA ASP A 108 -13.24 17.45 -25.77
C ASP A 108 -13.78 16.02 -25.51
N PRO A 109 -15.09 15.77 -25.67
CA PRO A 109 -15.70 14.47 -25.43
C PRO A 109 -15.26 13.36 -26.40
N GLY A 110 -14.54 13.69 -27.49
CA GLY A 110 -14.00 12.73 -28.46
C GLY A 110 -12.54 12.31 -28.25
N TYR A 111 -11.82 12.98 -27.34
CA TYR A 111 -10.38 12.81 -27.16
C TYR A 111 -10.00 11.41 -26.65
N ASN A 112 -9.27 10.63 -27.46
CA ASN A 112 -8.60 9.42 -27.03
C ASN A 112 -7.13 9.48 -27.43
N PHE A 113 -6.24 9.63 -26.45
CA PHE A 113 -4.81 9.45 -26.63
C PHE A 113 -4.35 8.19 -25.95
N LYS A 114 -3.60 7.40 -26.70
CA LYS A 114 -2.96 6.21 -26.19
C LYS A 114 -1.52 6.19 -26.66
N THR A 115 -0.60 6.32 -25.73
CA THR A 115 0.80 6.06 -26.00
C THR A 115 1.21 4.74 -25.36
N SER A 116 1.99 3.95 -26.07
CA SER A 116 2.53 2.69 -25.58
C SER A 116 4.03 2.69 -25.79
N VAL A 117 4.78 2.39 -24.74
CA VAL A 117 6.23 2.20 -24.79
C VAL A 117 6.51 0.77 -24.39
N ALA A 118 7.34 0.08 -25.17
CA ALA A 118 7.76 -1.27 -24.88
C ALA A 118 9.28 -1.38 -24.95
N LEU A 119 9.87 -1.93 -23.90
CA LEU A 119 11.27 -2.31 -23.81
C LEU A 119 11.34 -3.84 -23.85
N THR A 120 12.05 -4.39 -24.83
CA THR A 120 12.30 -5.83 -24.95
C THR A 120 13.78 -6.12 -24.81
N ILE A 121 14.09 -7.07 -23.94
CA ILE A 121 15.47 -7.49 -23.67
C ILE A 121 15.56 -8.99 -23.87
N GLY A 122 16.42 -9.41 -24.79
CA GLY A 122 16.54 -10.81 -25.16
C GLY A 122 17.25 -11.05 -26.49
N TYR A 123 16.85 -12.12 -27.16
CA TYR A 123 17.33 -12.50 -28.48
C TYR A 123 16.81 -11.52 -29.53
N VAL A 124 17.74 -10.78 -30.12
CA VAL A 124 17.51 -9.71 -31.09
C VAL A 124 18.57 -9.86 -32.21
N PRO A 125 18.49 -10.96 -33.00
CA PRO A 125 19.37 -11.20 -34.13
C PRO A 125 19.22 -10.10 -35.18
N ASP A 126 20.35 -9.72 -35.77
CA ASP A 126 20.42 -8.98 -37.03
C ASP A 126 19.33 -7.92 -37.22
N MET A 127 19.40 -6.84 -36.42
CA MET A 127 18.64 -5.61 -36.68
C MET A 127 19.51 -4.46 -37.24
N PRO A 128 20.30 -4.64 -38.31
CA PRO A 128 20.94 -3.51 -38.96
C PRO A 128 19.85 -2.63 -39.59
N GLY A 129 19.60 -1.46 -39.00
CA GLY A 129 18.65 -0.50 -39.56
C GLY A 129 17.16 -0.76 -39.29
N VAL A 130 16.82 -1.59 -38.27
CA VAL A 130 15.52 -1.70 -37.55
C VAL A 130 14.46 -2.73 -38.07
N ALA A 131 14.80 -3.68 -38.95
CA ALA A 131 13.95 -4.85 -39.28
C ALA A 131 14.57 -6.10 -38.67
N GLY A 132 13.75 -7.07 -38.24
CA GLY A 132 14.23 -8.31 -37.63
C GLY A 132 13.30 -8.90 -36.57
N VAL A 133 13.70 -10.05 -36.03
CA VAL A 133 12.96 -10.77 -34.97
C VAL A 133 13.48 -10.37 -33.59
N ARG A 134 12.57 -10.25 -32.64
CA ARG A 134 12.83 -9.92 -31.24
C ARG A 134 12.11 -10.94 -30.38
N ALA A 135 12.81 -11.61 -29.48
CA ALA A 135 12.22 -12.52 -28.51
C ALA A 135 12.86 -12.29 -27.14
N GLY A 136 12.04 -12.07 -26.11
CA GLY A 136 12.59 -11.82 -24.79
C GLY A 136 11.57 -11.41 -23.74
N VAL A 137 12.10 -10.87 -22.65
CA VAL A 137 11.28 -10.27 -21.60
C VAL A 137 10.92 -8.86 -22.07
N SER A 138 9.62 -8.58 -22.08
CA SER A 138 9.08 -7.29 -22.47
C SER A 138 8.47 -6.59 -21.26
N VAL A 139 8.91 -5.36 -21.01
CA VAL A 139 8.27 -4.41 -20.10
C VAL A 139 7.53 -3.40 -20.95
N GLY A 140 6.22 -3.30 -20.77
CA GLY A 140 5.36 -2.40 -21.52
C GLY A 140 4.63 -1.44 -20.61
N GLY A 141 4.69 -0.15 -20.92
CA GLY A 141 3.83 0.87 -20.35
C GLY A 141 2.80 1.31 -21.38
N THR A 142 1.57 1.53 -20.96
CA THR A 142 0.54 2.18 -21.78
C THR A 142 -0.08 3.31 -20.98
N LEU A 143 0.04 4.53 -21.47
CA LEU A 143 -0.71 5.66 -20.98
C LEU A 143 -1.93 5.85 -21.87
N SER A 144 -3.12 5.84 -21.27
CA SER A 144 -4.39 6.10 -21.94
C SER A 144 -5.06 7.31 -21.30
N LEU A 145 -5.40 8.30 -22.12
CA LEU A 145 -6.07 9.54 -21.74
C LEU A 145 -7.34 9.68 -22.59
N GLY A 146 -8.48 9.88 -21.93
CA GLY A 146 -9.77 10.15 -22.56
C GLY A 146 -10.88 10.35 -21.52
N PRO A 147 -12.13 10.64 -21.94
CA PRO A 147 -13.25 10.87 -21.05
C PRO A 147 -13.44 9.71 -20.06
N GLY A 148 -13.19 9.99 -18.77
CA GLY A 148 -13.29 9.01 -17.68
C GLY A 148 -12.19 7.93 -17.66
N LYS A 149 -11.13 8.04 -18.48
CA LYS A 149 -10.02 7.09 -18.53
C LYS A 149 -8.68 7.82 -18.58
N ILE A 150 -8.11 8.09 -17.40
CA ILE A 150 -6.73 8.60 -17.22
C ILE A 150 -5.93 7.51 -16.51
N GLU A 151 -5.46 6.53 -17.29
CA GLU A 151 -4.89 5.28 -16.77
C GLU A 151 -3.46 5.05 -17.30
N ILE A 152 -2.53 4.71 -16.41
CA ILE A 152 -1.28 4.03 -16.76
C ILE A 152 -1.46 2.55 -16.51
N LYS A 153 -1.17 1.75 -17.53
CA LYS A 153 -1.02 0.31 -17.42
C LYS A 153 0.44 -0.07 -17.55
N ILE A 154 0.99 -0.72 -16.52
CA ILE A 154 2.30 -1.36 -16.57
C ILE A 154 2.09 -2.85 -16.81
N THR A 155 2.89 -3.43 -17.70
CA THR A 155 2.86 -4.84 -18.07
C THR A 155 4.27 -5.40 -18.09
N LEU A 156 4.41 -6.63 -17.62
CA LEU A 156 5.63 -7.42 -17.73
C LEU A 156 5.25 -8.80 -18.25
N GLY A 157 5.97 -9.25 -19.26
CA GLY A 157 5.65 -10.50 -19.92
C GLY A 157 6.76 -11.01 -20.81
N LEU A 158 6.45 -12.11 -21.50
CA LEU A 158 7.28 -12.66 -22.54
C LEU A 158 6.72 -12.24 -23.89
N GLY A 159 7.57 -11.70 -24.75
CA GLY A 159 7.17 -11.19 -26.05
C GLY A 159 8.04 -11.77 -27.14
N MET A 160 7.41 -12.13 -28.26
CA MET A 160 8.07 -12.33 -29.55
C MET A 160 7.47 -11.38 -30.57
N SER A 161 8.29 -10.74 -31.37
CA SER A 161 7.82 -9.85 -32.44
C SER A 161 8.76 -9.87 -33.62
N ALA A 162 8.20 -9.65 -34.80
CA ALA A 162 8.94 -9.42 -36.03
C ALA A 162 8.65 -7.99 -36.50
N ALA A 163 9.71 -7.21 -36.72
CA ALA A 163 9.63 -5.88 -37.32
C ALA A 163 10.01 -5.97 -38.80
N VAL A 164 9.19 -5.36 -39.65
CA VAL A 164 9.36 -5.29 -41.10
C VAL A 164 9.26 -3.83 -41.55
N ASP A 165 9.75 -3.52 -42.74
CA ASP A 165 9.64 -2.17 -43.29
C ASP A 165 8.17 -1.77 -43.46
N ALA A 166 7.79 -0.64 -42.85
CA ALA A 166 6.41 -0.15 -42.88
C ALA A 166 5.90 0.16 -44.30
N LYS A 167 6.82 0.33 -45.27
CA LYS A 167 6.53 0.58 -46.69
C LYS A 167 5.83 -0.60 -47.39
N TRP A 168 5.84 -1.81 -46.79
CA TRP A 168 5.26 -3.02 -47.38
C TRP A 168 3.80 -3.34 -46.97
N THR A 169 3.19 -2.53 -46.09
CA THR A 169 1.86 -2.84 -45.55
C THR A 169 0.99 -1.58 -45.50
N ASN A 170 -0.05 -1.52 -46.34
CA ASN A 170 -0.91 -0.34 -46.51
C ASN A 170 -1.65 0.14 -45.24
N ASN A 171 -1.59 -0.59 -44.11
CA ASN A 171 -2.37 -0.31 -42.89
C ASN A 171 -1.54 -0.22 -41.58
N MET A 172 -0.19 -0.18 -41.62
CA MET A 172 0.66 -0.17 -40.40
C MET A 172 1.61 1.04 -40.34
N LEU A 173 1.04 2.24 -40.50
CA LEU A 173 1.78 3.51 -40.48
C LEU A 173 1.99 4.04 -39.05
N CYS A 174 3.09 4.75 -38.81
CA CYS A 174 3.41 5.36 -37.52
C CYS A 174 2.76 6.74 -37.30
N GLY A 175 2.10 7.31 -38.32
CA GLY A 175 1.42 8.61 -38.24
C GLY A 175 2.36 9.83 -38.25
N GLY A 176 3.63 9.67 -38.63
CA GLY A 176 4.65 10.73 -38.65
C GLY A 176 5.81 10.42 -39.62
N PRO A 177 6.94 11.16 -39.56
CA PRO A 177 8.05 10.99 -40.49
C PRO A 177 8.75 9.63 -40.33
N GLU A 178 9.53 9.22 -41.35
CA GLU A 178 10.22 7.92 -41.39
C GLU A 178 11.21 7.73 -40.23
N VAL A 179 11.79 8.83 -39.74
CA VAL A 179 12.70 8.88 -38.59
C VAL A 179 12.30 10.01 -37.66
N ILE A 180 12.34 9.77 -36.35
CA ILE A 180 12.18 10.79 -35.31
C ILE A 180 13.36 10.77 -34.34
N GLY A 181 13.64 11.90 -33.71
CA GLY A 181 14.79 12.08 -32.82
C GLY A 181 16.05 12.54 -33.55
N VAL A 182 17.07 12.87 -32.77
CA VAL A 182 18.39 13.31 -33.26
C VAL A 182 19.43 12.25 -32.94
N ALA A 183 20.42 12.07 -33.81
CA ALA A 183 21.50 11.12 -33.59
C ALA A 183 22.20 11.40 -32.25
N PRO A 184 22.54 10.37 -31.43
CA PRO A 184 22.44 8.93 -31.68
C PRO A 184 21.10 8.30 -31.19
N TRP A 185 20.05 9.10 -30.99
CA TRP A 185 18.73 8.69 -30.50
C TRP A 185 17.65 8.73 -31.59
N ASP A 186 18.03 8.49 -32.84
CA ASP A 186 17.10 8.34 -33.96
C ASP A 186 16.30 7.03 -33.89
N PHE A 187 14.99 7.11 -34.08
CA PHE A 187 14.05 5.98 -34.11
C PHE A 187 13.41 5.87 -35.48
N LYS A 188 13.36 4.65 -36.04
CA LYS A 188 12.78 4.42 -37.36
C LYS A 188 11.36 3.89 -37.25
N CYS A 189 10.47 4.40 -38.11
CA CYS A 189 9.10 3.88 -38.22
C CYS A 189 9.12 2.46 -38.82
N ARG A 190 8.44 1.51 -38.15
CA ARG A 190 8.33 0.12 -38.60
C ARG A 190 6.95 -0.48 -38.39
N GLY A 191 6.56 -1.35 -39.31
CA GLY A 191 5.47 -2.30 -39.10
C GLY A 191 5.96 -3.45 -38.25
N SER A 192 5.15 -3.95 -37.33
CA SER A 192 5.51 -5.10 -36.51
C SER A 192 4.31 -5.99 -36.23
N VAL A 193 4.55 -7.30 -36.23
CA VAL A 193 3.62 -8.29 -35.68
C VAL A 193 4.24 -8.81 -34.40
N ALA A 194 3.47 -8.82 -33.32
CA ALA A 194 3.93 -9.22 -31.99
C ALA A 194 2.95 -10.20 -31.37
N ALA A 195 3.46 -11.30 -30.82
CA ALA A 195 2.76 -12.16 -29.88
C ALA A 195 3.34 -11.89 -28.49
N ALA A 196 2.49 -11.51 -27.53
CA ALA A 196 2.90 -11.18 -26.18
C ALA A 196 2.06 -11.95 -25.15
N PHE A 197 2.74 -12.62 -24.24
CA PHE A 197 2.20 -13.23 -23.03
C PHE A 197 2.48 -12.30 -21.85
N THR A 198 1.47 -11.55 -21.41
CA THR A 198 1.52 -10.75 -20.19
C THR A 198 1.35 -11.66 -18.99
N LEU A 199 2.41 -11.74 -18.18
CA LEU A 199 2.41 -12.52 -16.94
C LEU A 199 1.92 -11.64 -15.79
N PHE A 200 2.42 -10.41 -15.73
CA PHE A 200 2.10 -9.43 -14.71
C PHE A 200 1.55 -8.15 -15.31
N CYS A 201 0.56 -7.54 -14.65
CA CYS A 201 0.09 -6.21 -15.01
C CYS A 201 -0.42 -5.42 -13.80
N LYS A 202 -0.40 -4.09 -13.93
CA LYS A 202 -0.98 -3.17 -12.97
C LYS A 202 -1.59 -1.99 -13.70
N LYS A 203 -2.68 -1.47 -13.15
CA LYS A 203 -3.38 -0.28 -13.62
C LYS A 203 -3.29 0.78 -12.53
N LEU A 204 -2.95 2.00 -12.90
CA LEU A 204 -2.83 3.16 -12.04
C LEU A 204 -3.72 4.27 -12.61
N ASN A 205 -4.58 4.84 -11.79
CA ASN A 205 -5.36 6.02 -12.16
C ASN A 205 -4.69 7.27 -11.58
N PHE A 206 -4.41 8.25 -12.45
CA PHE A 206 -3.73 9.48 -12.06
C PHE A 206 -4.58 10.44 -11.24
N LEU A 207 -5.90 10.40 -11.38
CA LEU A 207 -6.78 11.38 -10.74
C LEU A 207 -7.02 11.07 -9.26
N ASP A 208 -7.02 9.80 -8.89
CA ASP A 208 -7.36 9.35 -7.53
C ASP A 208 -6.30 8.46 -6.88
N GLY A 209 -5.17 8.23 -7.56
CA GLY A 209 -4.07 7.40 -7.07
C GLY A 209 -4.43 5.92 -6.92
N SER A 210 -5.61 5.49 -7.39
CA SER A 210 -6.06 4.12 -7.22
C SER A 210 -5.27 3.17 -8.12
N ASN A 211 -4.84 2.04 -7.54
CA ASN A 211 -3.97 1.08 -8.21
C ASN A 211 -4.67 -0.28 -8.46
N GLY A 212 -5.99 -0.35 -8.26
CA GLY A 212 -6.77 -1.59 -8.38
C GLY A 212 -6.39 -2.69 -7.38
N ALA A 213 -5.59 -2.41 -6.35
CA ALA A 213 -5.58 -3.24 -5.15
C ALA A 213 -6.89 -3.01 -4.41
N THR A 214 -7.53 -4.07 -3.94
CA THR A 214 -8.57 -3.97 -2.91
C THR A 214 -7.90 -3.43 -1.66
N MET A 215 -7.90 -2.10 -1.49
CA MET A 215 -7.68 -1.53 -0.16
C MET A 215 -8.91 -1.92 0.66
N ASP A 216 -8.80 -3.05 1.36
CA ASP A 216 -9.75 -3.45 2.37
C ASP A 216 -9.65 -2.47 3.54
N ASP A 217 -10.79 -2.09 4.12
CA ASP A 217 -10.79 -1.19 5.28
C ASP A 217 -10.06 -1.89 6.46
N PRO A 218 -9.00 -1.28 7.03
CA PRO A 218 -8.23 -1.86 8.14
C PRO A 218 -9.04 -2.12 9.40
N CYS A 219 -10.18 -1.45 9.60
CA CYS A 219 -11.08 -1.71 10.73
C CYS A 219 -12.34 -2.48 10.36
N SER A 220 -12.38 -3.04 9.16
CA SER A 220 -13.48 -3.90 8.75
C SER A 220 -13.31 -5.31 9.29
N THR A 221 -14.43 -5.89 9.69
CA THR A 221 -14.52 -7.30 10.07
C THR A 221 -15.23 -8.07 8.99
N TRP A 222 -14.69 -9.25 8.67
CA TRP A 222 -15.19 -10.10 7.61
C TRP A 222 -16.41 -10.93 8.06
N ASN A 223 -17.24 -11.28 7.08
CA ASN A 223 -18.39 -12.20 7.20
C ASN A 223 -19.48 -11.71 8.16
N LYS A 224 -19.53 -10.39 8.41
CA LYS A 224 -20.50 -9.73 9.28
C LYS A 224 -21.13 -8.57 8.54
N PHE A 225 -22.35 -8.21 8.93
CA PHE A 225 -23.08 -7.08 8.39
C PHE A 225 -24.07 -6.56 9.42
N TYR A 226 -24.57 -5.34 9.26
CA TYR A 226 -25.61 -4.78 10.11
C TYR A 226 -26.96 -4.77 9.39
N LYS A 227 -28.02 -4.92 10.18
CA LYS A 227 -29.40 -4.68 9.75
C LYS A 227 -30.09 -3.78 10.76
N GLN A 228 -30.94 -2.91 10.28
CA GLN A 228 -31.85 -2.13 11.09
C GLN A 228 -32.85 -3.04 11.82
N ASN A 229 -33.39 -2.60 12.95
CA ASN A 229 -34.37 -3.38 13.70
C ASN A 229 -35.68 -3.58 12.93
N ASN A 230 -36.02 -2.68 12.00
CA ASN A 230 -37.14 -2.85 11.07
C ASN A 230 -36.87 -3.89 9.95
N GLY A 231 -35.65 -4.46 9.88
CA GLY A 231 -35.25 -5.46 8.90
C GLY A 231 -34.48 -4.92 7.69
N ASP A 232 -34.45 -3.59 7.51
CA ASP A 232 -33.78 -2.92 6.40
C ASP A 232 -32.25 -3.05 6.50
N ALA A 233 -31.60 -3.02 5.34
CA ALA A 233 -30.14 -3.00 5.26
C ALA A 233 -29.55 -1.60 5.50
N ASP A 234 -30.33 -0.55 5.23
CA ASP A 234 -29.90 0.85 5.24
C ASP A 234 -30.62 1.65 6.32
N MET A 235 -29.95 2.65 6.89
CA MET A 235 -30.55 3.60 7.80
C MET A 235 -31.56 4.52 7.10
N PRO A 236 -32.57 5.06 7.82
CA PRO A 236 -33.55 5.97 7.24
C PRO A 236 -32.91 7.14 6.49
N GLY A 237 -33.44 7.44 5.30
CA GLY A 237 -32.92 8.51 4.44
C GLY A 237 -31.62 8.15 3.71
N GLN A 238 -31.13 6.92 3.85
CA GLN A 238 -30.02 6.38 3.07
C GLN A 238 -30.49 5.15 2.28
N GLY A 239 -29.95 4.98 1.08
CA GLY A 239 -30.06 3.75 0.32
C GLY A 239 -28.70 3.13 0.05
N ARG A 240 -28.72 1.89 -0.45
CA ARG A 240 -27.55 1.21 -0.99
C ARG A 240 -26.85 2.09 -2.02
N SER A 241 -25.58 2.44 -1.77
CA SER A 241 -24.70 3.04 -2.77
C SER A 241 -23.78 1.98 -3.39
N HIS A 242 -23.03 2.36 -4.40
CA HIS A 242 -21.99 1.53 -4.99
C HIS A 242 -20.63 2.20 -4.77
N GLU A 243 -19.79 1.59 -3.95
CA GLU A 243 -18.47 2.11 -3.59
C GLU A 243 -17.36 1.22 -4.14
N LYS A 244 -16.17 1.80 -4.31
CA LYS A 244 -15.00 1.09 -4.86
C LYS A 244 -14.45 0.01 -3.93
N ASN A 245 -14.58 0.18 -2.62
CA ASN A 245 -14.09 -0.72 -1.58
C ASN A 245 -14.75 -0.40 -0.21
N ALA A 246 -14.45 -1.21 0.81
CA ALA A 246 -14.95 -1.01 2.17
C ALA A 246 -14.46 0.31 2.78
N ASP A 247 -13.24 0.75 2.46
CA ASP A 247 -12.67 2.03 2.90
C ASP A 247 -13.50 3.23 2.43
N ALA A 248 -13.89 3.26 1.15
CA ALA A 248 -14.77 4.28 0.60
C ALA A 248 -16.17 4.25 1.24
N CYS A 249 -16.69 3.06 1.55
CA CYS A 249 -17.96 2.93 2.28
C CYS A 249 -17.86 3.50 3.70
N ARG A 250 -16.72 3.33 4.37
CA ARG A 250 -16.41 3.94 5.66
C ARG A 250 -16.32 5.46 5.57
N GLU A 251 -15.61 6.00 4.58
CA GLU A 251 -15.51 7.45 4.36
C GLU A 251 -16.89 8.08 4.10
N ARG A 252 -17.75 7.40 3.34
CA ARG A 252 -19.15 7.82 3.20
C ARG A 252 -19.89 7.81 4.54
N CYS A 253 -19.71 6.79 5.37
CA CYS A 253 -20.33 6.75 6.69
C CYS A 253 -19.92 7.94 7.57
N LYS A 254 -18.67 8.42 7.47
CA LYS A 254 -18.22 9.59 8.24
C LYS A 254 -18.96 10.88 7.90
N THR A 255 -19.40 11.04 6.65
CA THR A 255 -20.07 12.26 6.18
C THR A 255 -21.59 12.20 6.35
N VAL A 256 -22.15 11.02 6.55
CA VAL A 256 -23.58 10.82 6.72
C VAL A 256 -23.98 10.94 8.18
N ARG A 257 -24.80 11.96 8.46
CA ARG A 257 -25.36 12.22 9.78
C ARG A 257 -26.02 10.97 10.38
N GLY A 258 -25.56 10.59 11.57
CA GLY A 258 -26.10 9.48 12.35
C GLY A 258 -25.64 8.09 11.91
N CYS A 259 -24.76 7.96 10.92
CA CYS A 259 -24.14 6.69 10.57
C CYS A 259 -23.23 6.21 11.69
N GLN A 260 -23.36 4.94 12.06
CA GLN A 260 -22.56 4.30 13.11
C GLN A 260 -21.85 3.05 12.63
N HIS A 261 -22.35 2.41 11.59
CA HIS A 261 -21.76 1.22 10.99
C HIS A 261 -21.97 1.28 9.48
N TYR A 262 -21.14 0.56 8.75
CA TYR A 262 -21.37 0.31 7.34
C TYR A 262 -21.20 -1.18 7.05
N SER A 263 -21.82 -1.65 5.97
CA SER A 263 -21.69 -3.02 5.46
C SER A 263 -21.42 -2.99 3.96
N PHE A 264 -20.22 -3.41 3.56
CA PHE A 264 -19.74 -3.43 2.19
C PHE A 264 -19.75 -4.85 1.61
N TRP A 265 -20.42 -5.00 0.47
CA TRP A 265 -20.65 -6.26 -0.23
C TRP A 265 -19.71 -6.38 -1.44
N LYS A 266 -19.39 -7.61 -1.83
CA LYS A 266 -18.44 -7.90 -2.94
C LYS A 266 -18.86 -7.34 -4.29
N ASP A 267 -20.14 -7.06 -4.46
CA ASP A 267 -20.73 -6.46 -5.65
C ASP A 267 -20.63 -4.93 -5.65
N GLY A 268 -19.80 -4.36 -4.76
CA GLY A 268 -19.65 -2.91 -4.56
C GLY A 268 -20.73 -2.29 -3.69
N GLY A 269 -21.72 -3.06 -3.23
CA GLY A 269 -22.85 -2.55 -2.45
C GLY A 269 -22.41 -2.02 -1.09
N CYS A 270 -22.59 -0.71 -0.86
CA CYS A 270 -22.35 -0.06 0.41
C CYS A 270 -23.67 0.30 1.10
N HIS A 271 -23.89 -0.31 2.25
CA HIS A 271 -25.04 -0.04 3.09
C HIS A 271 -24.62 0.68 4.36
N LEU A 272 -25.28 1.78 4.72
CA LEU A 272 -24.99 2.54 5.93
C LEU A 272 -26.02 2.23 7.01
N GLN A 273 -25.58 2.05 8.25
CA GLN A 273 -26.44 1.75 9.37
C GLN A 273 -26.22 2.71 10.53
N ASN A 274 -27.32 3.16 11.13
CA ASN A 274 -27.31 4.00 12.32
C ASN A 274 -27.37 3.14 13.61
N TRP A 275 -27.63 3.82 14.72
CA TRP A 275 -27.71 3.23 16.06
C TRP A 275 -28.79 2.17 16.24
N ASP A 276 -29.86 2.16 15.44
CA ASP A 276 -30.96 1.21 15.59
C ASP A 276 -30.67 -0.15 14.91
N SER A 277 -29.41 -0.38 14.55
CA SER A 277 -28.98 -1.61 13.89
C SER A 277 -28.42 -2.65 14.85
N HIS A 278 -28.46 -3.90 14.40
CA HIS A 278 -27.86 -5.03 15.09
C HIS A 278 -26.99 -5.84 14.12
N ARG A 279 -25.87 -6.33 14.64
CA ARG A 279 -24.90 -7.09 13.86
C ARG A 279 -25.43 -8.50 13.59
N LYS A 280 -25.33 -8.92 12.33
CA LYS A 280 -25.59 -10.27 11.84
C LYS A 280 -24.29 -10.88 11.30
N TRP A 281 -24.29 -12.20 11.19
CA TRP A 281 -23.16 -12.96 10.69
C TRP A 281 -23.60 -13.87 9.54
N LYS A 282 -22.73 -14.00 8.54
CA LYS A 282 -22.92 -14.89 7.39
C LYS A 282 -21.59 -15.49 6.94
N ARG A 283 -21.39 -16.77 7.24
CA ARG A 283 -20.17 -17.53 6.89
C ARG A 283 -19.81 -17.39 5.41
N ASN A 284 -18.51 -17.23 5.13
CA ASN A 284 -17.93 -17.22 3.79
C ASN A 284 -18.59 -16.23 2.80
N SER A 285 -19.26 -15.19 3.29
CA SER A 285 -19.87 -14.16 2.45
C SER A 285 -18.82 -13.18 1.90
N GLY A 286 -17.75 -12.95 2.65
CA GLY A 286 -16.77 -11.90 2.41
C GLY A 286 -17.39 -10.50 2.38
N ILE A 287 -18.47 -10.31 3.14
CA ILE A 287 -18.99 -8.98 3.48
C ILE A 287 -18.05 -8.37 4.51
N MET A 288 -17.72 -7.10 4.34
CA MET A 288 -16.87 -6.32 5.24
C MET A 288 -17.73 -5.31 5.98
N THR A 289 -17.56 -5.20 7.29
CA THR A 289 -18.31 -4.22 8.09
C THR A 289 -17.45 -3.59 9.17
N GLY A 290 -17.61 -2.30 9.38
CA GLY A 290 -16.81 -1.55 10.35
C GLY A 290 -17.52 -0.31 10.88
N PRO A 291 -16.94 0.33 11.92
CA PRO A 291 -17.35 1.64 12.40
C PRO A 291 -16.97 2.75 11.41
N PRO A 292 -17.52 3.98 11.52
CA PRO A 292 -17.10 5.14 10.73
C PRO A 292 -15.63 5.51 10.96
N VAL A 293 -15.07 5.16 12.11
CA VAL A 293 -13.68 5.44 12.50
C VAL A 293 -13.10 4.20 13.16
N CYS A 294 -11.88 3.82 12.76
CA CYS A 294 -11.27 2.53 13.11
C CYS A 294 -11.00 2.27 14.58
N CYS A 295 -11.10 3.30 15.42
CA CYS A 295 -10.86 3.17 16.85
C CYS A 295 -12.13 3.29 17.69
N ALA A 296 -13.28 3.08 17.05
CA ALA A 296 -14.58 3.08 17.71
C ALA A 296 -15.00 1.62 18.00
N ARG A 297 -15.32 1.27 19.26
CA ARG A 297 -15.93 -0.04 19.61
C ARG A 297 -17.44 0.13 19.73
N PRO A 298 -18.19 -0.58 18.87
CA PRO A 298 -19.61 -0.80 19.12
C PRO A 298 -19.80 -1.54 20.45
N SER A 299 -20.89 -1.26 21.15
CA SER A 299 -21.30 -1.94 22.40
C SER A 299 -20.38 -1.70 23.61
N SER A 300 -19.41 -0.79 23.50
CA SER A 300 -18.57 -0.40 24.62
C SER A 300 -19.00 0.94 25.20
N SER A 301 -18.82 1.12 26.50
CA SER A 301 -19.15 2.35 27.23
C SER A 301 -18.08 2.71 28.26
N ILE A 302 -17.86 4.00 28.45
CA ILE A 302 -17.11 4.56 29.56
C ILE A 302 -17.87 4.27 30.87
N LYS A 303 -17.17 3.69 31.86
CA LYS A 303 -17.74 3.36 33.17
C LYS A 303 -18.03 4.61 34.02
N LYS A 304 -17.22 5.65 33.89
CA LYS A 304 -17.35 6.91 34.64
C LYS A 304 -16.75 8.06 33.84
N ASP A 305 -17.45 9.19 33.79
CA ASP A 305 -16.93 10.40 33.18
C ASP A 305 -15.64 10.90 33.87
N MET A 306 -14.76 11.50 33.10
CA MET A 306 -13.55 12.14 33.61
C MET A 306 -13.86 13.31 34.54
N SER A 307 -12.89 13.66 35.38
CA SER A 307 -13.05 14.73 36.36
C SER A 307 -13.49 16.04 35.71
N GLY A 308 -14.49 16.69 36.31
CA GLY A 308 -15.07 17.94 35.80
C GLY A 308 -15.91 17.80 34.53
N GLN A 309 -16.17 16.57 34.07
CA GLN A 309 -17.09 16.29 32.97
C GLN A 309 -18.30 15.49 33.47
N GLY A 310 -19.38 15.60 32.72
CA GLY A 310 -20.54 14.74 32.83
C GLY A 310 -21.16 14.50 31.46
N ARG A 311 -22.22 13.69 31.45
CA ARG A 311 -23.02 13.42 30.25
C ARG A 311 -23.52 14.71 29.61
N SER A 312 -23.21 14.93 28.32
CA SER A 312 -23.88 15.94 27.49
C SER A 312 -24.83 15.26 26.49
N GLY A 313 -25.62 16.08 25.79
CA GLY A 313 -26.33 15.65 24.58
C GLY A 313 -25.63 16.23 23.35
N GLU A 314 -25.20 15.35 22.45
CA GLU A 314 -24.63 15.70 21.16
C GLU A 314 -25.57 15.19 20.07
N ALA A 315 -25.80 15.98 19.02
CA ALA A 315 -26.68 15.57 17.93
C ALA A 315 -26.14 14.34 17.18
N GLU A 316 -24.82 14.16 17.18
CA GLU A 316 -24.12 13.18 16.37
C GLU A 316 -22.85 12.67 17.05
N TYR A 317 -22.38 11.51 16.60
CA TYR A 317 -21.11 10.91 17.00
C TYR A 317 -19.93 11.90 16.88
N MET A 318 -19.86 12.65 15.77
CA MET A 318 -18.83 13.65 15.54
C MET A 318 -18.92 14.85 16.49
N GLY A 319 -20.10 15.15 17.03
CA GLY A 319 -20.27 16.15 18.09
C GLY A 319 -19.50 15.76 19.35
N CYS A 320 -19.63 14.50 19.77
CA CYS A 320 -18.94 13.96 20.94
C CYS A 320 -17.42 13.89 20.72
N TRP A 321 -16.97 13.54 19.51
CA TRP A 321 -15.56 13.60 19.11
C TRP A 321 -15.00 15.04 19.22
N ASN A 322 -15.66 16.02 18.61
CA ASN A 322 -15.28 17.43 18.66
C ASN A 322 -15.28 17.99 20.09
N ARG A 323 -16.23 17.55 20.93
CA ARG A 323 -16.27 17.91 22.35
C ARG A 323 -15.02 17.38 23.06
N CYS A 324 -14.69 16.10 22.88
CA CYS A 324 -13.49 15.52 23.49
C CYS A 324 -12.22 16.27 23.08
N LYS A 325 -12.07 16.62 21.80
CA LYS A 325 -10.90 17.39 21.31
C LYS A 325 -10.71 18.76 21.98
N ARG A 326 -11.79 19.39 22.47
CA ARG A 326 -11.77 20.70 23.16
C ARG A 326 -11.56 20.58 24.67
N VAL A 327 -11.80 19.42 25.25
CA VAL A 327 -11.67 19.20 26.70
C VAL A 327 -10.26 18.75 27.03
N LYS A 328 -9.54 19.58 27.79
CA LYS A 328 -8.17 19.26 28.23
C LYS A 328 -8.15 17.94 29.00
N GLY A 329 -7.33 17.00 28.56
CA GLY A 329 -7.17 15.68 29.17
C GLY A 329 -8.19 14.63 28.72
N CYS A 330 -9.17 14.97 27.88
CA CYS A 330 -10.05 13.97 27.28
C CYS A 330 -9.25 13.10 26.30
N ARG A 331 -9.52 11.80 26.29
CA ARG A 331 -8.93 10.83 25.36
C ARG A 331 -10.01 9.99 24.70
N TYR A 332 -10.96 9.52 25.48
CA TYR A 332 -12.04 8.66 25.02
C TYR A 332 -13.37 9.39 25.11
N PHE A 333 -14.32 8.95 24.29
CA PHE A 333 -15.70 9.33 24.44
C PHE A 333 -16.62 8.17 24.13
N THR A 334 -17.78 8.14 24.75
CA THR A 334 -18.87 7.22 24.42
C THR A 334 -20.05 8.03 23.90
N TYR A 335 -20.49 7.69 22.69
CA TYR A 335 -21.69 8.25 22.10
C TYR A 335 -22.84 7.22 22.16
N TYR A 336 -23.98 7.66 22.68
CA TYR A 336 -25.22 6.91 22.78
C TYR A 336 -26.12 7.32 21.62
N GLY A 337 -26.25 6.45 20.62
CA GLY A 337 -26.97 6.81 19.41
C GLY A 337 -28.46 7.06 19.58
N LYS A 338 -29.08 6.42 20.58
CA LYS A 338 -30.53 6.50 20.84
C LYS A 338 -30.98 7.91 21.24
N ASP A 339 -30.20 8.60 22.05
CA ASP A 339 -30.58 9.88 22.66
C ASP A 339 -29.50 10.96 22.56
N GLY A 340 -28.41 10.68 21.84
CA GLY A 340 -27.30 11.61 21.66
C GLY A 340 -26.38 11.74 22.87
N GLY A 341 -26.57 10.94 23.93
CA GLY A 341 -25.75 11.02 25.13
C GLY A 341 -24.26 10.91 24.84
N CYS A 342 -23.46 11.84 25.37
CA CYS A 342 -22.02 11.89 25.18
C CYS A 342 -21.31 11.91 26.53
N HIS A 343 -20.51 10.88 26.76
CA HIS A 343 -19.65 10.75 27.94
C HIS A 343 -18.20 10.92 27.53
N LEU A 344 -17.41 11.60 28.36
CA LEU A 344 -16.01 11.87 28.10
C LEU A 344 -15.15 11.17 29.14
N GLY A 345 -14.08 10.55 28.68
CA GLY A 345 -13.14 9.81 29.49
C GLY A 345 -11.73 10.32 29.25
N ASP A 346 -10.96 10.43 30.33
CA ASP A 346 -9.53 10.67 30.26
C ASP A 346 -8.80 9.37 29.92
N ARG A 347 -7.47 9.41 29.90
CA ARG A 347 -6.63 8.25 29.54
C ARG A 347 -6.81 7.04 30.48
N ASN A 348 -7.23 7.28 31.73
CA ASN A 348 -7.36 6.26 32.77
C ASN A 348 -8.79 5.74 32.92
N VAL A 349 -9.69 6.15 32.03
CA VAL A 349 -11.09 5.79 32.11
C VAL A 349 -11.28 4.27 31.94
N GLY A 350 -11.99 3.65 32.87
CA GLY A 350 -12.41 2.27 32.71
C GLY A 350 -13.44 2.16 31.59
N ILE A 351 -13.22 1.26 30.63
CA ILE A 351 -14.17 0.97 29.55
C ILE A 351 -14.83 -0.38 29.84
N ASP A 352 -16.16 -0.41 29.85
CA ASP A 352 -16.91 -1.65 29.77
C ASP A 352 -17.02 -2.05 28.29
N HIS A 353 -16.45 -3.21 27.95
CA HIS A 353 -16.42 -3.72 26.59
C HIS A 353 -17.70 -4.44 26.17
N ASN A 354 -18.63 -4.67 27.10
CA ASN A 354 -19.88 -5.35 26.83
C ASN A 354 -21.02 -4.75 27.66
N SER A 355 -21.42 -3.53 27.28
CA SER A 355 -22.51 -2.77 27.92
C SER A 355 -23.89 -3.42 27.87
N GLY A 356 -24.04 -4.59 27.24
CA GLY A 356 -25.33 -5.25 27.01
C GLY A 356 -26.26 -4.51 26.04
N GLN A 357 -25.87 -3.34 25.51
CA GLN A 357 -26.71 -2.51 24.62
C GLN A 357 -26.53 -2.82 23.13
N GLY A 358 -25.67 -3.78 22.77
CA GLY A 358 -25.32 -4.06 21.37
C GLY A 358 -24.71 -2.84 20.66
N GLY A 359 -24.65 -2.84 19.33
CA GLY A 359 -24.02 -1.79 18.52
C GLY A 359 -24.66 -0.39 18.57
N ARG A 360 -25.55 -0.14 19.54
CA ARG A 360 -26.30 1.12 19.76
C ARG A 360 -25.47 2.22 20.40
N ILE A 361 -24.40 1.84 21.07
CA ILE A 361 -23.43 2.74 21.67
C ILE A 361 -22.06 2.52 21.05
N VAL A 362 -21.29 3.58 20.96
CA VAL A 362 -19.95 3.54 20.38
C VAL A 362 -18.98 4.28 21.29
N THR A 363 -17.93 3.60 21.75
CA THR A 363 -16.83 4.25 22.47
C THR A 363 -15.62 4.36 21.56
N ALA A 364 -15.05 5.55 21.44
CA ALA A 364 -13.90 5.78 20.59
C ALA A 364 -12.80 6.57 21.28
N ASP A 365 -11.59 6.34 20.80
CA ASP A 365 -10.43 7.17 21.09
C ASP A 365 -10.44 8.40 20.15
N ALA A 366 -10.60 9.59 20.72
CA ALA A 366 -10.72 10.84 19.98
C ALA A 366 -9.45 11.25 19.23
N TYR A 367 -8.30 10.64 19.57
CA TYR A 367 -6.99 10.98 19.03
C TYR A 367 -6.36 9.80 18.30
N CYS A 368 -7.15 8.77 17.99
CA CYS A 368 -6.64 7.53 17.41
C CYS A 368 -6.11 7.66 15.97
N MET A 369 -6.07 8.87 15.43
CA MET A 369 -5.33 9.18 14.22
C MET A 369 -4.68 10.54 14.43
N ASP A 370 -3.43 10.54 14.86
CA ASP A 370 -2.52 11.56 14.38
C ASP A 370 -1.95 11.05 13.05
N GLU A 371 -1.99 11.88 12.02
CA GLU A 371 -1.78 11.53 10.61
C GLU A 371 -0.36 11.03 10.28
N THR A 372 0.54 11.07 11.26
CA THR A 372 1.97 10.81 11.14
C THR A 372 2.33 9.35 10.88
N LEU A 373 1.52 8.37 11.30
CA LEU A 373 1.81 6.94 11.03
C LEU A 373 1.26 6.45 9.68
N LYS A 374 0.27 7.16 9.11
CA LYS A 374 -0.41 6.77 7.86
C LYS A 374 0.34 7.11 6.59
N GLN A 375 1.25 8.09 6.64
CA GLN A 375 1.99 8.51 5.45
C GLN A 375 3.13 7.53 5.10
N HIS A 376 3.40 6.54 5.94
CA HIS A 376 4.68 5.81 5.92
C HIS A 376 4.47 4.29 5.83
N ASN A 377 4.49 3.78 4.59
CA ASN A 377 4.32 2.33 4.30
C ASN A 377 5.47 1.46 4.85
N VAL A 378 6.68 2.03 4.97
CA VAL A 378 7.87 1.37 5.50
C VAL A 378 8.63 2.38 6.33
N VAL A 379 8.95 2.03 7.57
CA VAL A 379 9.56 2.92 8.56
C VAL A 379 10.81 2.31 9.18
N GLY A 380 11.73 3.16 9.59
CA GLY A 380 12.76 2.86 10.58
C GLY A 380 12.41 3.50 11.93
N LEU A 381 12.72 2.79 13.03
CA LEU A 381 12.47 3.27 14.40
C LEU A 381 13.79 3.76 15.03
N PHE A 382 14.04 5.06 15.01
CA PHE A 382 15.30 5.68 15.44
C PHE A 382 15.26 6.14 16.91
N ASN A 383 16.15 5.61 17.74
CA ASN A 383 16.37 6.13 19.09
C ASN A 383 17.48 7.22 19.07
N LYS A 384 17.12 8.44 19.51
CA LYS A 384 18.05 9.59 19.51
C LYS A 384 19.16 9.48 20.55
N GLU A 385 18.89 8.87 21.71
CA GLU A 385 19.85 8.70 22.79
C GLU A 385 21.02 7.80 22.36
N HIS A 386 20.70 6.66 21.75
CA HIS A 386 21.67 5.71 21.24
C HIS A 386 22.17 6.01 19.84
N LYS A 387 21.47 6.89 19.10
CA LYS A 387 21.71 7.24 17.70
C LYS A 387 21.70 5.98 16.82
N ARG A 388 20.68 5.14 16.97
CA ARG A 388 20.55 3.82 16.32
C ARG A 388 19.09 3.50 16.01
N PHE A 389 18.89 2.57 15.10
CA PHE A 389 17.58 2.02 14.73
C PHE A 389 17.36 0.65 15.38
N ILE A 390 16.09 0.29 15.59
CA ILE A 390 15.74 -1.12 15.83
C ILE A 390 16.04 -1.91 14.55
N ARG A 391 16.65 -3.09 14.70
CA ARG A 391 17.03 -3.97 13.62
C ARG A 391 16.62 -5.40 13.95
N VAL A 392 16.11 -6.11 12.96
CA VAL A 392 15.97 -7.58 13.04
C VAL A 392 17.16 -8.19 12.32
N THR A 393 17.81 -9.22 12.84
CA THR A 393 18.97 -9.86 12.21
C THR A 393 18.65 -11.24 11.63
N GLY A 394 19.56 -11.82 10.84
CA GLY A 394 19.32 -13.07 10.07
C GLY A 394 19.08 -14.30 10.92
N ASP A 395 19.64 -14.31 12.11
CA ASP A 395 19.42 -15.27 13.18
C ASP A 395 18.12 -15.01 13.97
N ARG A 396 17.26 -14.09 13.49
CA ARG A 396 15.95 -13.74 14.08
C ARG A 396 16.05 -13.06 15.44
N HIS A 397 17.20 -12.44 15.73
CA HIS A 397 17.38 -11.61 16.91
C HIS A 397 16.96 -10.16 16.61
N VAL A 398 16.65 -9.38 17.66
CA VAL A 398 16.30 -7.97 17.55
C VAL A 398 17.30 -7.16 18.34
N ASP A 399 18.06 -6.32 17.64
CA ASP A 399 19.14 -5.52 18.24
C ASP A 399 19.15 -4.08 17.72
N ALA A 400 20.13 -3.30 18.15
CA ALA A 400 20.34 -1.95 17.66
C ALA A 400 21.30 -1.94 16.47
N SER A 401 20.92 -1.22 15.42
CA SER A 401 21.70 -1.01 14.18
C SER A 401 23.09 -0.42 14.43
N GLY A 402 23.86 -0.24 13.36
CA GLY A 402 25.05 0.64 13.38
C GLY A 402 24.69 2.07 13.84
N ARG A 403 25.67 2.80 14.39
CA ARG A 403 25.45 4.17 14.89
C ARG A 403 25.20 5.13 13.72
N ARG A 404 24.18 5.97 13.83
CA ARG A 404 23.73 6.92 12.82
C ARG A 404 23.42 8.28 13.46
N ASN A 405 24.35 9.21 13.35
CA ASN A 405 24.30 10.47 14.10
C ASN A 405 23.22 11.45 13.65
N ASP A 406 22.86 11.43 12.37
CA ASP A 406 21.89 12.32 11.73
C ASP A 406 20.46 11.77 11.78
N GLY A 407 20.27 10.53 12.26
CA GLY A 407 18.98 9.85 12.31
C GLY A 407 18.36 9.56 10.95
N THR A 408 19.13 9.59 9.85
CA THR A 408 18.64 9.23 8.52
C THR A 408 18.85 7.73 8.28
N LEU A 409 17.85 7.04 7.72
CA LEU A 409 17.98 5.60 7.42
C LEU A 409 18.66 5.40 6.05
N PRO A 410 19.82 4.72 5.98
CA PRO A 410 20.47 4.44 4.70
C PRO A 410 19.61 3.52 3.82
N GLY A 411 19.62 3.78 2.50
CA GLY A 411 18.78 3.02 1.56
C GLY A 411 19.13 1.53 1.48
N ASP A 412 20.36 1.15 1.78
CA ASP A 412 20.91 -0.21 1.79
C ASP A 412 20.72 -0.97 3.12
N TRP A 413 20.22 -0.29 4.15
CA TRP A 413 19.93 -0.89 5.46
C TRP A 413 18.54 -1.55 5.44
N GLU A 414 18.49 -2.79 4.96
CA GLU A 414 17.22 -3.51 4.74
C GLU A 414 16.62 -4.14 6.00
N TRP A 415 17.39 -4.29 7.07
CA TRP A 415 17.04 -5.06 8.27
C TRP A 415 16.38 -4.19 9.36
N GLU A 416 16.51 -2.87 9.21
CA GLU A 416 15.97 -1.81 10.05
C GLU A 416 14.61 -1.28 9.55
N LYS A 417 14.10 -1.86 8.45
CA LYS A 417 12.88 -1.43 7.76
C LYS A 417 11.70 -2.30 8.17
N PHE A 418 10.63 -1.66 8.62
CA PHE A 418 9.40 -2.32 9.05
C PHE A 418 8.21 -1.78 8.26
N THR A 419 7.41 -2.67 7.68
CA THR A 419 6.07 -2.32 7.22
C THR A 419 5.15 -2.26 8.42
N VAL A 420 4.52 -1.10 8.63
CA VAL A 420 3.51 -0.92 9.69
C VAL A 420 2.22 -1.58 9.21
N VAL A 421 1.79 -2.62 9.90
CA VAL A 421 0.53 -3.33 9.61
C VAL A 421 -0.46 -2.92 10.69
N GLU A 422 -1.54 -2.25 10.28
CA GLU A 422 -2.59 -1.87 11.22
C GLU A 422 -3.29 -3.13 11.76
N ALA A 423 -3.56 -3.10 13.06
CA ALA A 423 -4.40 -4.07 13.74
C ALA A 423 -5.55 -3.34 14.44
N ASN A 424 -6.52 -4.09 14.96
CA ASN A 424 -7.64 -3.48 15.64
C ASN A 424 -7.18 -2.68 16.87
N TRP A 425 -7.91 -1.60 17.21
CA TRP A 425 -7.69 -0.79 18.42
C TRP A 425 -6.51 0.19 18.40
N GLY A 426 -6.07 0.63 17.22
CA GLY A 426 -4.91 1.54 17.10
C GLY A 426 -3.60 0.87 17.53
N GLN A 427 -3.59 -0.46 17.56
CA GLN A 427 -2.37 -1.25 17.66
C GLN A 427 -1.85 -1.50 16.25
N VAL A 428 -0.54 -1.72 16.16
CA VAL A 428 0.16 -2.01 14.92
C VAL A 428 1.07 -3.22 15.12
N GLY A 429 1.23 -4.00 14.07
CA GLY A 429 2.33 -4.93 13.92
C GLY A 429 3.46 -4.28 13.13
N LEU A 430 4.70 -4.56 13.52
CA LEU A 430 5.90 -4.12 12.80
C LEU A 430 6.45 -5.29 11.99
N TYR A 431 6.19 -5.31 10.68
CA TYR A 431 6.50 -6.44 9.80
C TYR A 431 7.85 -6.27 9.10
N CYS A 432 8.78 -7.19 9.33
CA CYS A 432 10.02 -7.29 8.57
C CYS A 432 9.78 -8.07 7.28
N THR A 433 9.73 -7.37 6.14
CA THR A 433 9.51 -7.97 4.81
C THR A 433 10.65 -8.88 4.39
N HIS A 434 11.87 -8.63 4.85
CA HIS A 434 13.04 -9.43 4.52
C HIS A 434 12.95 -10.85 5.07
N LEU A 435 12.43 -11.00 6.30
CA LEU A 435 12.28 -12.29 6.96
C LEU A 435 10.86 -12.86 6.90
N ASN A 436 9.88 -12.07 6.45
CA ASN A 436 8.44 -12.35 6.49
C ASN A 436 7.96 -12.70 7.91
N ARG A 437 8.24 -11.80 8.86
CA ARG A 437 7.93 -12.00 10.29
C ARG A 437 7.56 -10.68 10.94
N PHE A 438 6.71 -10.74 11.96
CA PHE A 438 6.36 -9.60 12.81
C PHE A 438 7.33 -9.50 13.97
N LEU A 439 7.68 -8.27 14.36
CA LEU A 439 8.31 -8.00 15.64
C LEU A 439 7.40 -8.51 16.77
N MET A 440 7.98 -9.07 17.82
CA MET A 440 7.25 -9.73 18.90
C MET A 440 7.92 -9.50 20.24
N MET A 441 7.15 -9.17 21.27
CA MET A 441 7.58 -9.16 22.66
C MET A 441 7.26 -10.51 23.30
N LYS A 442 8.22 -11.13 23.97
CA LYS A 442 8.06 -12.43 24.64
C LYS A 442 7.84 -12.26 26.13
N ASP A 443 7.32 -13.32 26.76
CA ASP A 443 7.09 -13.40 28.20
C ASP A 443 8.36 -13.15 29.03
N ASP A 444 9.53 -13.56 28.52
CA ASP A 444 10.83 -13.36 29.16
C ASP A 444 11.36 -11.91 29.06
N GLY A 445 10.62 -11.02 28.39
CA GLY A 445 11.00 -9.63 28.18
C GLY A 445 11.98 -9.41 27.02
N SER A 446 12.39 -10.46 26.31
CA SER A 446 13.17 -10.31 25.09
C SER A 446 12.29 -9.88 23.91
N MET A 447 12.87 -9.09 23.01
CA MET A 447 12.27 -8.84 21.70
C MET A 447 12.76 -9.89 20.71
N GLY A 448 11.83 -10.42 19.93
CA GLY A 448 12.09 -11.38 18.88
C GLY A 448 11.21 -11.11 17.69
N VAL A 449 11.04 -12.13 16.86
CA VAL A 449 10.11 -12.11 15.75
C VAL A 449 9.21 -13.33 15.75
N SER A 450 8.06 -13.20 15.11
CA SER A 450 7.09 -14.28 14.95
C SER A 450 7.65 -15.45 14.16
N GLU A 451 6.88 -16.55 14.12
CA GLU A 451 7.06 -17.52 13.04
C GLU A 451 6.84 -16.90 11.65
N TRP A 452 7.29 -17.59 10.59
CA TRP A 452 7.06 -17.11 9.22
C TRP A 452 5.57 -16.84 9.02
N ARG A 453 5.25 -15.63 8.59
CA ARG A 453 3.88 -15.16 8.37
C ARG A 453 3.87 -14.21 7.19
N LYS A 454 2.75 -14.15 6.48
CA LYS A 454 2.50 -13.10 5.50
C LYS A 454 2.08 -11.81 6.21
N VAL A 455 2.28 -10.68 5.53
CA VAL A 455 1.91 -9.34 6.03
C VAL A 455 0.42 -9.21 6.39
N ASP A 456 -0.46 -9.98 5.74
CA ASP A 456 -1.91 -10.01 5.96
C ASP A 456 -2.36 -11.05 7.01
N GLN A 457 -1.42 -11.74 7.66
CA GLN A 457 -1.68 -12.79 8.66
C GLN A 457 -1.48 -12.31 10.11
N LEU A 458 -1.68 -11.01 10.36
CA LEU A 458 -1.80 -10.44 11.69
C LEU A 458 -3.27 -10.43 12.10
N TRP A 459 -3.61 -11.00 13.25
CA TRP A 459 -4.98 -10.99 13.79
C TRP A 459 -4.99 -10.51 15.25
N ASP A 460 -6.14 -10.07 15.74
CA ASP A 460 -6.30 -9.42 17.06
C ASP A 460 -5.79 -10.21 18.26
N GLY A 461 -5.71 -11.53 18.15
CA GLY A 461 -5.20 -12.38 19.23
C GLY A 461 -3.71 -12.66 19.15
N ASP A 462 -2.99 -12.14 18.15
CA ASP A 462 -1.51 -12.13 18.14
C ASP A 462 -0.95 -11.06 19.11
N SER A 463 -1.44 -11.06 20.35
CA SER A 463 -1.23 -9.98 21.32
C SER A 463 0.24 -9.67 21.62
N TRP A 464 1.15 -10.61 21.39
CA TRP A 464 2.60 -10.47 21.54
C TRP A 464 3.24 -9.66 20.40
N MET A 465 2.59 -9.59 19.24
CA MET A 465 3.06 -8.89 18.03
C MET A 465 2.37 -7.54 17.85
N LEU A 466 1.42 -7.21 18.72
CA LEU A 466 0.62 -5.99 18.67
C LEU A 466 1.20 -4.94 19.61
N PHE A 467 1.57 -3.80 19.05
CA PHE A 467 2.10 -2.66 19.78
C PHE A 467 1.20 -1.46 19.58
N ARG A 468 0.84 -0.77 20.66
CA ARG A 468 0.18 0.51 20.57
C ARG A 468 1.25 1.61 20.47
N PRO A 469 1.25 2.43 19.41
CA PRO A 469 2.06 3.65 19.38
C PRO A 469 1.54 4.64 20.40
N VAL A 470 2.43 5.16 21.24
CA VAL A 470 2.16 6.13 22.30
C VAL A 470 3.00 7.36 22.00
N GLU A 471 2.35 8.51 21.85
CA GLU A 471 3.05 9.78 21.64
C GLU A 471 3.91 10.12 22.86
N ALA A 472 5.19 10.37 22.62
CA ALA A 472 6.22 10.61 23.63
C ALA A 472 6.82 12.02 23.48
N GLY A 473 6.04 13.01 23.02
CA GLY A 473 6.48 14.40 22.85
C GLY A 473 7.54 14.61 21.75
N ASP A 474 7.73 15.87 21.31
CA ASP A 474 8.75 16.28 20.33
C ASP A 474 8.81 15.45 19.04
N GLY A 475 7.68 14.87 18.61
CA GLY A 475 7.58 13.99 17.44
C GLY A 475 8.13 12.58 17.64
N TYR A 476 8.32 12.13 18.88
CA TYR A 476 8.71 10.77 19.23
C TYR A 476 7.50 9.91 19.62
N PHE A 477 7.66 8.60 19.42
CA PHE A 477 6.70 7.59 19.80
C PHE A 477 7.38 6.49 20.63
N ALA A 478 6.65 5.94 21.58
CA ALA A 478 6.99 4.69 22.25
C ALA A 478 6.01 3.60 21.79
N PHE A 479 6.44 2.34 21.80
CA PHE A 479 5.62 1.22 21.33
C PHE A 479 5.30 0.30 22.49
N HIS A 480 4.05 0.36 22.98
CA HIS A 480 3.59 -0.39 24.15
C HIS A 480 2.96 -1.72 23.74
N ASN A 481 3.38 -2.83 24.36
CA ASN A 481 2.68 -4.10 24.22
C ASN A 481 1.68 -4.28 25.37
N GLU A 482 0.40 -4.38 25.04
CA GLU A 482 -0.68 -4.48 26.03
C GLU A 482 -0.69 -5.81 26.79
N ALA A 483 -0.28 -6.91 26.16
CA ALA A 483 -0.25 -8.22 26.81
C ALA A 483 0.81 -8.30 27.91
N HIS A 484 1.95 -7.63 27.70
CA HIS A 484 3.08 -7.65 28.64
C HIS A 484 3.15 -6.40 29.53
N ASN A 485 2.33 -5.39 29.24
CA ASN A 485 2.30 -4.09 29.91
C ASN A 485 3.69 -3.42 29.98
N ARG A 486 4.39 -3.36 28.84
CA ARG A 486 5.77 -2.88 28.70
C ARG A 486 5.95 -2.18 27.35
N TYR A 487 6.97 -1.32 27.26
CA TYR A 487 7.39 -0.69 26.01
C TYR A 487 8.58 -1.42 25.40
N ILE A 488 8.76 -1.26 24.09
CA ILE A 488 10.03 -1.58 23.44
C ILE A 488 11.09 -0.58 23.94
N ARG A 489 12.24 -1.08 24.37
CA ARG A 489 13.38 -0.32 24.87
C ARG A 489 14.64 -0.70 24.11
N MET A 490 15.47 0.29 23.78
CA MET A 490 16.83 0.07 23.29
C MET A 490 17.81 0.43 24.41
N ASN A 491 18.64 -0.51 24.84
CA ASN A 491 19.57 -0.29 25.94
C ASN A 491 21.00 0.08 25.46
N PRO A 492 21.89 0.53 26.37
CA PRO A 492 23.27 0.90 26.02
C PRO A 492 24.10 -0.24 25.40
N ASP A 493 23.78 -1.49 25.71
CA ASP A 493 24.46 -2.70 25.21
C ASP A 493 24.00 -3.12 23.81
N ARG A 494 23.20 -2.26 23.15
CA ARG A 494 22.64 -2.48 21.80
C ARG A 494 21.62 -3.60 21.73
N VAL A 495 21.05 -4.01 22.85
CA VAL A 495 19.94 -4.97 22.89
C VAL A 495 18.63 -4.19 22.85
N VAL A 496 17.67 -4.73 22.10
CA VAL A 496 16.29 -4.25 22.10
C VAL A 496 15.47 -5.23 22.93
N ASP A 497 14.93 -4.77 24.05
CA ASP A 497 14.20 -5.59 25.02
C ASP A 497 12.91 -4.89 25.46
N ALA A 498 12.17 -5.53 26.36
CA ALA A 498 11.03 -4.93 27.00
C ALA A 498 11.48 -4.06 28.18
N SER A 499 10.87 -2.87 28.30
CA SER A 499 11.05 -1.99 29.45
C SER A 499 10.65 -2.67 30.76
N ASN A 500 10.94 -2.01 31.89
CA ASN A 500 10.26 -2.35 33.14
C ASN A 500 8.74 -2.23 32.95
N PRO A 501 7.92 -3.04 33.66
CA PRO A 501 6.46 -2.97 33.58
C PRO A 501 5.98 -1.54 33.78
N LYS A 502 5.21 -1.06 32.80
CA LYS A 502 4.70 0.31 32.77
C LYS A 502 3.41 0.36 31.97
N GLY A 503 2.40 0.98 32.56
CA GLY A 503 1.13 1.24 31.89
C GLY A 503 1.37 2.01 30.60
N ARG A 504 0.52 1.77 29.60
CA ARG A 504 0.56 2.39 28.27
C ARG A 504 0.71 3.91 28.29
N ASP A 505 0.17 4.59 29.29
CA ASP A 505 0.18 6.05 29.36
C ASP A 505 1.10 6.59 30.46
N ASP A 506 1.86 5.71 31.12
CA ASP A 506 2.71 6.03 32.26
C ASP A 506 4.19 6.17 31.86
N LEU A 507 4.48 6.43 30.57
CA LEU A 507 5.83 6.63 30.07
C LEU A 507 6.48 7.85 30.74
N PRO A 508 7.51 7.69 31.59
CA PRO A 508 8.17 8.81 32.24
C PRO A 508 8.90 9.70 31.25
N ASP A 509 8.93 11.01 31.48
CA ASP A 509 9.60 11.97 30.59
C ASP A 509 11.10 11.71 30.42
N TRP A 510 11.75 11.14 31.44
CA TRP A 510 13.18 10.78 31.41
C TRP A 510 13.46 9.40 30.78
N TRP A 511 12.45 8.65 30.34
CA TRP A 511 12.64 7.37 29.61
C TRP A 511 12.92 7.66 28.14
N GLY A 512 14.17 7.97 27.83
CA GLY A 512 14.65 8.26 26.47
C GLY A 512 14.94 7.01 25.62
N GLN A 513 15.16 5.87 26.26
CA GLN A 513 15.53 4.59 25.63
C GLN A 513 14.34 3.91 24.92
N GLU A 514 13.13 4.26 25.32
CA GLU A 514 11.85 3.77 24.81
C GLU A 514 11.26 4.69 23.74
N ARG A 515 11.92 5.82 23.44
CA ARG A 515 11.44 6.85 22.51
C ARG A 515 12.09 6.70 21.14
N TYR A 516 11.24 6.61 20.13
CA TYR A 516 11.65 6.41 18.74
C TYR A 516 11.06 7.49 17.85
N LYS A 517 11.93 8.11 17.05
CA LYS A 517 11.51 8.90 15.91
C LYS A 517 11.20 7.94 14.76
N ILE A 518 10.04 8.12 14.15
CA ILE A 518 9.67 7.40 12.93
C ILE A 518 10.38 8.05 11.76
N VAL A 519 11.11 7.27 10.98
CA VAL A 519 11.89 7.73 9.83
C VAL A 519 11.45 6.99 8.59
N ASP A 520 11.11 7.73 7.54
CA ASP A 520 10.60 7.16 6.29
C ASP A 520 11.71 6.67 5.38
N VAL A 521 11.31 5.80 4.45
CA VAL A 521 12.22 4.96 3.64
C VAL A 521 12.01 5.08 2.14
#